data_AF-A0A081C3S0-F1
#
_entry.id   AF-A0A081C3S0-F1
#
_cell.length_a   1.000
_cell.length_b   1.000
_cell.length_c   1.000
_cell.angle_alpha   90.00
_cell.angle_beta   90.00
_cell.angle_gamma   90.00
#
_symmetry.space_group_name_H-M   'P 1'
#
loop_
_entity.id
_entity.type
_entity.pdbx_description
1 polymer ?
#
loop_
_entity_poly.entity_id
_entity_poly.type
_entity_poly.pdbx_seq_one_letter_code
_entity_poly.pdbx_strand_id
1 'polypeptide(L)'
;MKTKRKKFPRIPHLSWSFGRLEDDIALNSIEQLQCLDDIVVTEKLDGENTTLYHDYLHARSLDSKSHPSRDWIKHFHAGLKHDIPQDVRICGENLYAKHSIFYDALTTYFYVFAIFQEDVCLSWDDTVEWCQLLGLETVPVLYRGKWDEAAIKACWTGKSVFGKEQEGYVVRNANHFKFEDFQQNIAKYVRADHVTTNRHWMHEIITPNQLAA
;
A
#
# COMPACT_ATOMS: atom_id res chain seq x y z
N MET A 1 -10.91 -4.14 -25.62
CA MET A 1 -11.21 -2.78 -25.12
C MET A 1 -9.97 -2.27 -24.38
N LYS A 2 -9.62 -0.98 -24.46
CA LYS A 2 -8.50 -0.45 -23.66
C LYS A 2 -8.93 -0.40 -22.18
N THR A 3 -8.18 -1.04 -21.30
CA THR A 3 -8.43 -0.99 -19.85
C THR A 3 -8.37 0.47 -19.36
N LYS A 4 -9.42 0.92 -18.66
CA LYS A 4 -9.47 2.27 -18.09
C LYS A 4 -8.54 2.31 -16.87
N ARG A 5 -7.33 2.82 -17.06
CA ARG A 5 -6.30 2.95 -16.02
C ARG A 5 -6.74 3.95 -14.95
N LYS A 6 -6.50 3.64 -13.68
CA LYS A 6 -6.92 4.45 -12.54
C LYS A 6 -5.77 4.61 -11.55
N LYS A 7 -5.56 5.85 -11.08
CA LYS A 7 -4.64 6.10 -9.97
C LYS A 7 -5.19 5.48 -8.69
N PHE A 8 -4.32 4.94 -7.84
CA PHE A 8 -4.72 4.56 -6.49
C PHE A 8 -5.10 5.83 -5.68
N PRO A 9 -6.28 5.87 -5.03
CA PRO A 9 -6.76 7.10 -4.36
C PRO A 9 -5.89 7.49 -3.16
N ARG A 10 -5.96 8.75 -2.73
CA ARG A 10 -5.23 9.22 -1.53
C ARG A 10 -5.94 8.64 -0.32
N ILE A 11 -5.18 7.95 0.54
CA ILE A 11 -5.69 7.43 1.80
C ILE A 11 -5.75 8.60 2.79
N PRO A 12 -6.91 8.88 3.41
CA PRO A 12 -7.04 9.94 4.40
C PRO A 12 -6.33 9.60 5.72
N HIS A 13 -5.89 10.64 6.44
CA HIS A 13 -5.23 10.48 7.74
C HIS A 13 -6.23 10.22 8.88
N LEU A 14 -5.88 9.31 9.79
CA LEU A 14 -6.51 9.19 11.10
C LEU A 14 -6.28 10.47 11.91
N SER A 15 -7.21 10.79 12.83
CA SER A 15 -7.15 12.02 13.64
C SER A 15 -5.92 12.13 14.53
N TRP A 16 -5.31 10.98 14.89
CA TRP A 16 -4.07 10.90 15.65
C TRP A 16 -2.83 10.63 14.78
N SER A 17 -2.93 10.69 13.45
CA SER A 17 -1.76 10.62 12.57
C SER A 17 -0.90 11.87 12.71
N PHE A 18 0.41 11.67 12.82
CA PHE A 18 1.39 12.74 12.74
C PHE A 18 1.84 12.96 11.29
N GLY A 19 2.56 14.06 11.01
CA GLY A 19 3.16 14.31 9.69
C GLY A 19 2.20 14.81 8.60
N ARG A 20 1.06 15.42 8.98
CA ARG A 20 0.09 15.97 8.04
C ARG A 20 0.68 17.20 7.33
N LEU A 21 0.88 17.11 6.01
CA LEU A 21 1.19 18.26 5.16
C LEU A 21 -0.09 19.07 4.88
N GLU A 22 0.04 20.34 4.47
CA GLU A 22 -1.12 21.20 4.18
C GLU A 22 -2.05 20.61 3.09
N ASP A 23 -1.54 19.78 2.18
CA ASP A 23 -2.30 19.16 1.10
C ASP A 23 -2.81 17.73 1.40
N ASP A 24 -2.63 17.26 2.64
CA ASP A 24 -3.12 15.95 3.06
C ASP A 24 -4.63 15.96 3.34
N ILE A 25 -5.31 14.97 2.75
CA ILE A 25 -6.73 14.72 2.97
C ILE A 25 -6.90 14.20 4.40
N ALA A 26 -7.62 14.95 5.24
CA ALA A 26 -8.14 14.40 6.48
C ALA A 26 -9.31 13.48 6.19
N LEU A 27 -9.47 12.47 7.03
CA LEU A 27 -10.77 11.85 7.16
C LEU A 27 -11.76 12.89 7.68
N ASN A 28 -12.84 13.10 6.93
CA ASN A 28 -13.94 13.95 7.39
C ASN A 28 -14.63 13.33 8.62
N SER A 29 -14.71 12.00 8.69
CA SER A 29 -15.14 11.26 9.88
C SER A 29 -14.75 9.77 9.80
N ILE A 30 -14.18 9.23 10.89
CA ILE A 30 -13.87 7.79 11.03
C ILE A 30 -15.07 6.93 11.44
N GLU A 31 -16.26 7.52 11.60
CA GLU A 31 -17.47 6.85 12.09
C GLU A 31 -17.78 5.56 11.33
N GLN A 32 -17.63 5.56 9.99
CA GLN A 32 -17.91 4.38 9.21
C GLN A 32 -16.99 3.20 9.57
N LEU A 33 -15.71 3.45 9.82
CA LEU A 33 -14.76 2.41 10.24
C LEU A 33 -15.01 1.97 11.69
N GLN A 34 -15.45 2.89 12.56
CA GLN A 34 -15.76 2.61 13.96
C GLN A 34 -16.94 1.65 14.14
N CYS A 35 -17.87 1.64 13.19
CA CYS A 35 -19.05 0.78 13.21
C CYS A 35 -18.82 -0.62 12.62
N LEU A 36 -17.60 -0.94 12.16
CA LEU A 36 -17.29 -2.23 11.53
C LEU A 36 -16.85 -3.27 12.57
N ASP A 37 -17.42 -4.47 12.45
CA ASP A 37 -17.03 -5.65 13.23
C ASP A 37 -15.82 -6.40 12.64
N ASP A 38 -15.42 -6.07 11.41
CA ASP A 38 -14.22 -6.63 10.77
C ASP A 38 -13.46 -5.54 9.99
N ILE A 39 -12.35 -5.13 10.57
CA ILE A 39 -11.34 -4.27 9.97
C ILE A 39 -10.01 -5.02 9.92
N VAL A 40 -9.14 -4.63 8.99
CA VAL A 40 -7.75 -5.08 8.96
C VAL A 40 -6.83 -3.88 9.06
N VAL A 41 -5.81 -4.01 9.91
CA VAL A 41 -4.70 -3.06 10.06
C VAL A 41 -3.46 -3.71 9.48
N THR A 42 -2.84 -3.04 8.52
CA THR A 42 -1.60 -3.49 7.88
C THR A 42 -0.47 -2.53 8.14
N GLU A 43 0.76 -3.02 8.12
CA GLU A 43 1.93 -2.16 8.14
C GLU A 43 1.94 -1.30 6.88
N LYS A 44 2.15 0.01 7.06
CA LYS A 44 2.42 0.90 5.94
C LYS A 44 3.91 0.82 5.63
N LEU A 45 4.24 0.27 4.46
CA LEU A 45 5.61 0.20 3.97
C LEU A 45 5.95 1.47 3.16
N ASP A 46 7.18 1.93 3.27
CA ASP A 46 7.69 3.16 2.66
C ASP A 46 8.40 2.86 1.35
N GLY A 47 7.69 3.01 0.24
CA GLY A 47 8.22 2.81 -1.10
C GLY A 47 7.46 3.57 -2.17
N GLU A 48 7.37 2.95 -3.33
CA GLU A 48 6.63 3.48 -4.47
C GLU A 48 5.37 2.67 -4.75
N ASN A 49 4.22 3.24 -4.41
CA ASN A 49 2.92 2.77 -4.87
C ASN A 49 2.95 2.42 -6.37
N THR A 50 2.64 1.17 -6.69
CA THR A 50 2.65 0.60 -8.03
C THR A 50 1.39 -0.22 -8.27
N THR A 51 0.79 -0.05 -9.45
CA THR A 51 -0.40 -0.79 -9.89
C THR A 51 -0.05 -1.64 -11.12
N LEU A 52 -0.41 -2.92 -11.06
CA LEU A 52 -0.20 -3.92 -12.11
C LEU A 52 -1.55 -4.27 -12.77
N TYR A 53 -1.55 -4.34 -14.09
CA TYR A 53 -2.67 -4.76 -14.94
C TYR A 53 -2.24 -5.91 -15.86
N HIS A 54 -3.17 -6.52 -16.58
CA HIS A 54 -2.84 -7.52 -17.60
C HIS A 54 -1.80 -7.07 -18.66
N ASP A 55 -1.83 -5.79 -19.05
CA ASP A 55 -1.06 -5.27 -20.18
C ASP A 55 -0.14 -4.09 -19.83
N TYR A 56 -0.17 -3.63 -18.57
CA TYR A 56 0.47 -2.38 -18.17
C TYR A 56 0.78 -2.34 -16.68
N LEU A 57 1.72 -1.49 -16.31
CA LEU A 57 1.94 -1.10 -14.92
C LEU A 57 2.21 0.40 -14.84
N HIS A 58 1.89 1.01 -13.70
CA HIS A 58 2.28 2.38 -13.41
C HIS A 58 2.56 2.57 -11.91
N ALA A 59 3.48 3.48 -11.58
CA ALA A 59 3.52 4.06 -10.25
C ALA A 59 2.21 4.85 -9.99
N ARG A 60 2.00 5.42 -8.81
CA ARG A 60 0.74 6.13 -8.50
C ARG A 60 0.27 7.11 -9.60
N SER A 61 1.18 7.86 -10.21
CA SER A 61 0.86 8.70 -11.36
C SER A 61 0.92 7.92 -12.68
N LEU A 62 -0.03 8.18 -13.57
CA LEU A 62 -0.18 7.48 -14.85
C LEU A 62 0.89 7.88 -15.88
N ASP A 63 1.56 9.01 -15.66
CA ASP A 63 2.55 9.64 -16.52
C ASP A 63 3.98 9.53 -15.96
N SER A 64 4.18 8.63 -14.99
CA SER A 64 5.47 8.43 -14.34
C SER A 64 6.56 8.03 -15.36
N LYS A 65 7.63 8.84 -15.46
CA LYS A 65 8.77 8.61 -16.36
C LYS A 65 9.53 7.33 -16.00
N SER A 66 10.19 6.67 -16.95
CA SER A 66 11.06 5.52 -16.62
C SER A 66 12.13 5.90 -15.59
N HIS A 67 12.40 5.00 -14.64
CA HIS A 67 13.41 5.17 -13.61
C HIS A 67 14.04 3.80 -13.27
N PRO A 68 15.37 3.68 -13.05
CA PRO A 68 16.02 2.40 -12.82
C PRO A 68 15.50 1.63 -11.60
N SER A 69 15.00 2.33 -10.57
CA SER A 69 14.38 1.68 -9.40
C SER A 69 13.11 0.87 -9.73
N ARG A 70 12.58 0.99 -10.95
CA ARG A 70 11.40 0.28 -11.41
C ARG A 70 11.72 -0.92 -12.31
N ASP A 71 12.99 -1.17 -12.61
CA ASP A 71 13.33 -2.23 -13.55
C ASP A 71 13.03 -3.62 -12.96
N TRP A 72 13.22 -3.80 -11.65
CA TRP A 72 12.81 -5.01 -10.96
C TRP A 72 11.30 -5.27 -11.10
N ILE A 73 10.44 -4.29 -10.79
CA ILE A 73 8.98 -4.46 -10.86
C ILE A 73 8.47 -4.66 -12.30
N LYS A 74 9.14 -4.06 -13.31
CA LYS A 74 8.84 -4.33 -14.72
C LYS A 74 9.15 -5.78 -15.11
N HIS A 75 10.30 -6.29 -14.68
CA HIS A 75 10.67 -7.68 -14.93
C HIS A 75 9.71 -8.65 -14.22
N PHE A 76 9.44 -8.39 -12.94
CA PHE A 76 8.48 -9.15 -12.14
C PHE A 76 7.09 -9.18 -12.79
N HIS A 77 6.57 -8.02 -13.19
CA HIS A 77 5.28 -7.90 -13.89
C HIS A 77 5.27 -8.64 -15.23
N ALA A 78 6.37 -8.65 -15.99
CA ALA A 78 6.41 -9.34 -17.28
C ALA A 78 6.14 -10.85 -17.17
N GLY A 79 6.53 -11.47 -16.05
CA GLY A 79 6.24 -12.89 -15.75
C GLY A 79 4.82 -13.14 -15.24
N LEU A 80 4.21 -12.16 -14.56
CA LEU A 80 2.90 -12.27 -13.91
C LEU A 80 1.72 -11.82 -14.80
N LYS A 81 1.94 -10.85 -15.69
CA LYS A 81 0.87 -10.05 -16.33
C LYS A 81 -0.20 -10.89 -17.05
N HIS A 82 0.18 -12.03 -17.61
CA HIS A 82 -0.74 -12.87 -18.37
C HIS A 82 -1.75 -13.62 -17.47
N ASP A 83 -1.42 -13.76 -16.18
CA ASP A 83 -2.28 -14.39 -15.18
C ASP A 83 -3.23 -13.39 -14.52
N ILE A 84 -3.03 -12.08 -14.74
CA ILE A 84 -3.93 -11.02 -14.26
C ILE A 84 -5.09 -10.86 -15.25
N PRO A 85 -6.36 -11.04 -14.83
CA PRO A 85 -7.51 -10.77 -15.70
C PRO A 85 -7.59 -9.31 -16.16
N GLN A 86 -8.28 -9.05 -17.28
CA GLN A 86 -8.34 -7.70 -17.88
C GLN A 86 -9.10 -6.67 -17.01
N ASP A 87 -10.03 -7.14 -16.19
CA ASP A 87 -10.85 -6.35 -15.26
C ASP A 87 -10.21 -6.21 -13.87
N VAL A 88 -9.07 -6.87 -13.62
CA VAL A 88 -8.37 -6.85 -12.34
C VAL A 88 -7.18 -5.87 -12.39
N ARG A 89 -6.99 -5.14 -11.29
CA ARG A 89 -5.75 -4.40 -11.00
C ARG A 89 -5.24 -4.73 -9.61
N ILE A 90 -3.94 -4.98 -9.53
CA ILE A 90 -3.25 -5.31 -8.28
C ILE A 90 -2.46 -4.08 -7.86
N CYS A 91 -2.76 -3.53 -6.68
CA CYS A 91 -2.09 -2.36 -6.12
C CYS A 91 -1.20 -2.80 -4.95
N GLY A 92 0.07 -2.42 -5.01
CA GLY A 92 1.06 -2.74 -4.00
C GLY A 92 2.17 -1.70 -3.92
N GLU A 93 3.08 -1.93 -2.99
CA GLU A 93 4.22 -1.06 -2.73
C GLU A 93 5.49 -1.69 -3.33
N ASN A 94 6.14 -0.98 -4.25
CA ASN A 94 7.46 -1.37 -4.77
C ASN A 94 8.54 -0.83 -3.84
N LEU A 95 9.27 -1.75 -3.21
CA LEU A 95 10.30 -1.50 -2.20
C LEU A 95 11.70 -1.79 -2.71
N TYR A 96 11.92 -1.89 -4.04
CA TYR A 96 13.27 -2.13 -4.55
C TYR A 96 14.27 -1.06 -4.09
N ALA A 97 13.93 0.22 -4.23
CA ALA A 97 14.77 1.32 -3.77
C ALA A 97 14.31 1.84 -2.41
N LYS A 98 15.28 2.11 -1.54
CA LYS A 98 15.09 2.84 -0.29
C LYS A 98 14.48 4.21 -0.57
N HIS A 99 13.39 4.53 0.11
CA HIS A 99 12.89 5.90 0.25
C HIS A 99 13.45 6.52 1.54
N SER A 100 12.60 6.86 2.51
CA SER A 100 13.04 7.35 3.81
C SER A 100 13.54 6.21 4.70
N ILE A 101 12.89 5.04 4.64
CA ILE A 101 13.19 3.86 5.44
C ILE A 101 13.95 2.82 4.63
N PHE A 102 14.98 2.24 5.26
CA PHE A 102 15.72 1.10 4.73
C PHE A 102 15.21 -0.20 5.35
N TYR A 103 14.93 -1.17 4.48
CA TYR A 103 14.50 -2.50 4.85
C TYR A 103 15.61 -3.51 4.55
N ASP A 104 15.94 -4.34 5.55
CA ASP A 104 17.05 -5.31 5.49
C ASP A 104 16.61 -6.77 5.56
N ALA A 105 15.30 -7.03 5.63
CA ALA A 105 14.73 -8.37 5.79
C ALA A 105 13.46 -8.59 4.96
N LEU A 106 13.36 -8.00 3.76
CA LEU A 106 12.21 -8.19 2.89
C LEU A 106 12.14 -9.64 2.35
N THR A 107 10.96 -10.21 2.17
CA THR A 107 10.76 -11.49 1.48
C THR A 107 10.67 -11.31 -0.04
N THR A 108 10.10 -10.19 -0.48
CA THR A 108 10.02 -9.74 -1.88
C THR A 108 10.19 -8.22 -1.97
N TYR A 109 10.31 -7.65 -3.17
CA TYR A 109 10.30 -6.20 -3.34
C TYR A 109 8.91 -5.62 -3.66
N PHE A 110 7.86 -6.43 -3.79
CA PHE A 110 6.51 -5.94 -4.05
C PHE A 110 5.47 -6.57 -3.14
N TYR A 111 4.81 -5.74 -2.33
CA TYR A 111 3.79 -6.17 -1.38
C TYR A 111 2.43 -5.58 -1.72
N VAL A 112 1.43 -6.43 -1.87
CA VAL A 112 0.07 -6.05 -2.22
C VAL A 112 -0.67 -5.49 -1.00
N PHE A 113 -1.34 -4.35 -1.16
CA PHE A 113 -2.23 -3.80 -0.12
C PHE A 113 -3.69 -3.69 -0.55
N ALA A 114 -3.98 -3.81 -1.86
CA ALA A 114 -5.35 -3.83 -2.37
C ALA A 114 -5.40 -4.45 -3.76
N ILE A 115 -6.47 -5.20 -4.03
CA ILE A 115 -6.83 -5.64 -5.37
C ILE A 115 -8.20 -5.04 -5.69
N PHE A 116 -8.37 -4.60 -6.94
CA PHE A 116 -9.67 -4.20 -7.44
C PHE A 116 -10.06 -5.07 -8.64
N GLN A 117 -11.31 -5.47 -8.65
CA GLN A 117 -11.99 -5.97 -9.83
C GLN A 117 -12.98 -4.90 -10.28
N GLU A 118 -12.79 -4.39 -11.49
CA GLU A 118 -13.47 -3.19 -11.99
C GLU A 118 -13.41 -2.03 -10.98
N ASP A 119 -14.54 -1.63 -10.41
CA ASP A 119 -14.67 -0.54 -9.44
C ASP A 119 -14.99 -1.01 -8.02
N VAL A 120 -14.71 -2.28 -7.72
CA VAL A 120 -14.84 -2.86 -6.39
C VAL A 120 -13.44 -3.18 -5.85
N CYS A 121 -13.09 -2.63 -4.70
CA CYS A 121 -11.96 -3.13 -3.92
C CYS A 121 -12.39 -4.46 -3.31
N LEU A 122 -11.65 -5.52 -3.58
CA LEU A 122 -11.95 -6.85 -3.05
C LEU A 122 -11.85 -6.86 -1.53
N SER A 123 -12.50 -7.84 -0.89
CA SER A 123 -12.31 -8.08 0.53
C SER A 123 -10.84 -8.40 0.84
N TRP A 124 -10.44 -8.29 2.10
CA TRP A 124 -9.09 -8.67 2.51
C TRP A 124 -8.85 -10.17 2.31
N ASP A 125 -9.85 -11.01 2.58
CA ASP A 125 -9.77 -12.46 2.35
C ASP A 125 -9.57 -12.80 0.89
N ASP A 126 -10.37 -12.21 0.00
CA ASP A 126 -10.17 -12.38 -1.45
C ASP A 126 -8.79 -11.84 -1.86
N THR A 127 -8.35 -10.70 -1.31
CA THR A 127 -7.03 -10.14 -1.60
C THR A 127 -5.91 -11.13 -1.24
N VAL A 128 -6.00 -11.77 -0.08
CA VAL A 128 -5.05 -12.79 0.37
C VAL A 128 -5.11 -14.04 -0.52
N GLU A 129 -6.31 -14.53 -0.86
CA GLU A 129 -6.51 -15.68 -1.74
C GLU A 129 -5.90 -15.42 -3.14
N TRP A 130 -6.19 -14.27 -3.74
CA TRP A 130 -5.58 -13.84 -5.00
C TRP A 130 -4.06 -13.78 -4.92
N CYS A 131 -3.51 -13.28 -3.82
CA CYS A 131 -2.07 -13.25 -3.63
C CYS A 131 -1.47 -14.66 -3.58
N GLN A 132 -2.12 -15.59 -2.88
CA GLN A 132 -1.69 -17.00 -2.84
C GLN A 132 -1.72 -17.65 -4.22
N LEU A 133 -2.80 -17.45 -4.99
CA LEU A 133 -2.96 -18.00 -6.34
C LEU A 133 -1.90 -17.48 -7.33
N LEU A 134 -1.49 -16.22 -7.15
CA LEU A 134 -0.54 -15.54 -8.04
C LEU A 134 0.91 -15.57 -7.54
N GLY A 135 1.19 -16.19 -6.39
CA GLY A 135 2.52 -16.19 -5.78
C GLY A 135 2.99 -14.80 -5.35
N LEU A 136 2.07 -13.97 -4.87
CA LEU A 136 2.31 -12.62 -4.35
C LEU A 136 2.24 -12.62 -2.82
N GLU A 137 2.83 -11.59 -2.22
CA GLU A 137 2.76 -11.35 -0.79
C GLU A 137 1.98 -10.07 -0.50
N THR A 138 1.14 -10.09 0.54
CA THR A 138 0.49 -8.89 1.04
C THR A 138 1.42 -8.12 1.96
N VAL A 139 1.16 -6.82 2.14
CA VAL A 139 1.73 -6.08 3.28
C VAL A 139 1.41 -6.81 4.61
N PRO A 140 2.29 -6.74 5.63
CA PRO A 140 2.08 -7.43 6.90
C PRO A 140 0.77 -7.01 7.58
N VAL A 141 0.00 -7.98 8.05
CA VAL A 141 -1.18 -7.74 8.90
C VAL A 141 -0.73 -7.58 10.34
N LEU A 142 -1.09 -6.46 10.97
CA LEU A 142 -0.77 -6.13 12.36
C LEU A 142 -1.93 -6.42 13.30
N TYR A 143 -3.17 -6.26 12.83
CA TYR A 143 -4.39 -6.52 13.58
C TYR A 143 -5.55 -6.85 12.63
N ARG A 144 -6.47 -7.72 13.05
CA ARG A 144 -7.76 -7.92 12.40
C ARG A 144 -8.83 -8.20 13.44
N GLY A 145 -10.02 -7.64 13.24
CA GLY A 145 -11.19 -7.87 14.08
C GLY A 145 -12.07 -6.64 14.12
N LYS A 146 -12.93 -6.55 15.14
CA LYS A 146 -13.77 -5.37 15.36
C LYS A 146 -12.94 -4.11 15.57
N TRP A 147 -13.54 -2.94 15.34
CA TRP A 147 -12.89 -1.69 15.70
C TRP A 147 -12.55 -1.65 17.20
N ASP A 148 -11.26 -1.56 17.50
CA ASP A 148 -10.72 -1.33 18.84
C ASP A 148 -9.61 -0.29 18.71
N GLU A 149 -9.92 0.96 19.07
CA GLU A 149 -8.98 2.08 18.90
C GLU A 149 -7.67 1.86 19.66
N ALA A 150 -7.71 1.21 20.83
CA ALA A 150 -6.51 0.95 21.62
C ALA A 150 -5.63 -0.10 20.93
N ALA A 151 -6.22 -1.18 20.42
CA ALA A 151 -5.50 -2.20 19.65
C ALA A 151 -4.92 -1.64 18.34
N ILE A 152 -5.68 -0.80 17.63
CA ILE A 152 -5.23 -0.12 16.41
C ILE A 152 -4.05 0.80 16.72
N LYS A 153 -4.13 1.63 17.77
CA LYS A 153 -3.02 2.50 18.17
C LYS A 153 -1.78 1.71 18.58
N ALA A 154 -1.95 0.56 19.22
CA ALA A 154 -0.86 -0.34 19.61
C ALA A 154 -0.13 -0.99 18.40
N CYS A 155 -0.73 -0.96 17.20
CA CYS A 155 -0.05 -1.42 15.97
C CYS A 155 1.14 -0.54 15.59
N TRP A 156 1.21 0.70 16.11
CA TRP A 156 2.43 1.50 16.05
C TRP A 156 3.38 1.05 17.15
N THR A 157 4.45 0.35 16.76
CA THR A 157 5.52 -0.09 17.66
C THR A 157 6.82 0.67 17.43
N GLY A 158 6.90 1.42 16.31
CA GLY A 158 8.13 2.07 15.84
C GLY A 158 9.09 1.12 15.12
N LYS A 159 8.82 -0.19 15.12
CA LYS A 159 9.65 -1.21 14.49
C LYS A 159 8.89 -1.94 13.37
N SER A 160 9.50 -1.99 12.19
CA SER A 160 8.93 -2.71 11.05
C SER A 160 9.09 -4.22 11.19
N VAL A 161 8.19 -4.99 10.56
CA VAL A 161 8.39 -6.44 10.38
C VAL A 161 9.65 -6.73 9.54
N PHE A 162 10.05 -5.82 8.64
CA PHE A 162 11.15 -6.01 7.71
C PHE A 162 12.39 -5.15 8.01
N GLY A 163 12.46 -4.57 9.20
CA GLY A 163 13.61 -3.74 9.56
C GLY A 163 13.44 -2.99 10.89
N LYS A 164 14.20 -1.91 11.02
CA LYS A 164 14.31 -1.17 12.29
C LYS A 164 13.20 -0.17 12.52
N GLU A 165 12.66 0.38 11.44
CA GLU A 165 11.79 1.55 11.49
C GLU A 165 10.46 1.26 10.81
N GLN A 166 9.37 1.47 11.54
CA GLN A 166 8.02 1.45 10.99
C GLN A 166 7.70 2.85 10.45
N GLU A 167 7.06 2.96 9.27
CA GLU A 167 6.50 4.25 8.82
C GLU A 167 5.19 4.55 9.55
N GLY A 168 4.33 3.54 9.64
CA GLY A 168 3.00 3.65 10.22
C GLY A 168 2.14 2.43 9.88
N TYR A 169 0.84 2.64 9.81
CA TYR A 169 -0.12 1.59 9.49
C TYR A 169 -1.31 2.13 8.69
N VAL A 170 -1.99 1.22 8.00
CA VAL A 170 -3.24 1.49 7.28
C VAL A 170 -4.34 0.66 7.90
N VAL A 171 -5.48 1.29 8.20
CA VAL A 171 -6.71 0.62 8.64
C VAL A 171 -7.67 0.61 7.47
N ARG A 172 -8.25 -0.54 7.12
CA ARG A 172 -9.30 -0.63 6.10
C ARG A 172 -10.44 -1.54 6.54
N ASN A 173 -11.62 -1.30 5.95
CA ASN A 173 -12.70 -2.28 5.94
C ASN A 173 -12.17 -3.60 5.37
N ALA A 174 -12.37 -4.70 6.11
CA ALA A 174 -11.96 -6.03 5.67
C ALA A 174 -12.88 -6.56 4.56
N ASN A 175 -14.13 -6.11 4.48
CA ASN A 175 -15.04 -6.47 3.41
C ASN A 175 -14.73 -5.72 2.10
N HIS A 176 -15.39 -6.14 1.02
CA HIS A 176 -15.32 -5.41 -0.24
C HIS A 176 -16.02 -4.05 -0.13
N PHE A 177 -15.58 -3.07 -0.92
CA PHE A 177 -16.23 -1.76 -1.00
C PHE A 177 -16.02 -1.15 -2.38
N LYS A 178 -16.92 -0.25 -2.78
CA LYS A 178 -16.82 0.42 -4.07
C LYS A 178 -15.70 1.46 -4.06
N PHE A 179 -15.13 1.71 -5.24
CA PHE A 179 -14.10 2.72 -5.45
C PHE A 179 -14.57 4.14 -5.07
N GLU A 180 -15.85 4.45 -5.27
CA GLU A 180 -16.46 5.73 -4.87
C GLU A 180 -16.49 5.92 -3.34
N ASP A 181 -16.57 4.80 -2.60
CA ASP A 181 -16.62 4.77 -1.14
C ASP A 181 -15.22 4.61 -0.51
N PHE A 182 -14.15 4.76 -1.29
CA PHE A 182 -12.78 4.46 -0.84
C PHE A 182 -12.41 5.23 0.43
N GLN A 183 -12.69 6.54 0.47
CA GLN A 183 -12.26 7.40 1.58
C GLN A 183 -13.00 7.15 2.90
N GLN A 184 -14.16 6.48 2.86
CA GLN A 184 -14.92 6.07 4.04
C GLN A 184 -14.47 4.68 4.56
N ASN A 185 -13.73 3.92 3.75
CA ASN A 185 -13.37 2.53 4.03
C ASN A 185 -11.88 2.32 4.32
N ILE A 186 -11.07 3.38 4.34
CA ILE A 186 -9.63 3.29 4.59
C ILE A 186 -9.08 4.55 5.24
N ALA A 187 -8.12 4.37 6.14
CA ALA A 187 -7.43 5.44 6.86
C ALA A 187 -5.97 5.07 7.09
N LYS A 188 -5.09 6.04 7.26
CA LYS A 188 -3.68 5.79 7.62
C LYS A 188 -3.24 6.56 8.85
N TYR A 189 -2.31 5.96 9.58
CA TYR A 189 -1.44 6.63 10.54
C TYR A 189 -0.03 6.64 9.95
N VAL A 190 0.63 7.79 10.03
CA VAL A 190 2.04 7.97 9.68
C VAL A 190 2.75 8.64 10.85
N ARG A 191 3.99 8.23 11.12
CA ARG A 191 4.84 8.81 12.17
C ARG A 191 5.16 10.29 11.91
N ALA A 192 5.56 10.99 12.96
CA ALA A 192 6.14 12.33 12.82
C ALA A 192 7.45 12.26 12.01
N ASP A 193 7.79 13.34 11.31
CA ASP A 193 9.06 13.52 10.60
C ASP A 193 9.36 12.52 9.45
N HIS A 194 8.35 11.80 8.96
CA HIS A 194 8.49 10.82 7.87
C HIS A 194 9.02 11.42 6.55
N VAL A 195 8.82 12.73 6.33
CA VAL A 195 9.43 13.48 5.22
C VAL A 195 10.05 14.76 5.77
N THR A 196 11.32 14.71 6.15
CA THR A 196 12.07 15.88 6.64
C THR A 196 13.02 16.46 5.61
N THR A 197 13.32 15.75 4.52
CA THR A 197 14.24 16.23 3.48
C THR A 197 13.49 16.58 2.21
N ASN A 198 13.50 17.86 1.83
CA ASN A 198 12.95 18.42 0.58
C ASN A 198 13.60 17.88 -0.71
N ARG A 199 14.42 16.83 -0.65
CA ARG A 199 14.99 16.16 -1.83
C ARG A 199 14.13 14.95 -2.14
N HIS A 200 13.45 14.99 -3.28
CA HIS A 200 12.70 13.85 -3.78
C HIS A 200 13.67 12.67 -3.95
N TRP A 201 13.34 11.51 -3.37
CA TRP A 201 14.16 10.28 -3.42
C TRP A 201 14.62 9.89 -4.84
N MET A 202 13.88 10.30 -5.88
CA MET A 202 14.20 10.08 -7.30
C MET A 202 15.46 10.83 -7.78
N HIS A 203 16.00 11.76 -6.99
CA HIS A 203 17.21 12.52 -7.31
C HIS A 203 18.42 12.09 -6.47
N GLU A 204 18.24 11.11 -5.58
CA GLU A 204 19.31 10.55 -4.77
C GLU A 204 19.90 9.30 -5.43
N ILE A 205 21.06 8.87 -4.93
CA ILE A 205 21.67 7.61 -5.37
C ILE A 205 20.73 6.48 -4.94
N ILE A 206 20.31 5.66 -5.91
CA ILE A 206 19.47 4.49 -5.65
C ILE A 206 20.22 3.55 -4.70
N THR A 207 19.65 3.37 -3.51
CA THR A 207 20.10 2.37 -2.55
C THR A 207 19.08 1.24 -2.54
N PRO A 208 19.38 0.06 -3.09
CA PRO A 208 18.44 -1.05 -3.04
C PRO A 208 18.20 -1.51 -1.59
N ASN A 209 16.95 -1.77 -1.23
CA ASN A 209 16.64 -2.52 -0.01
C ASN A 209 17.15 -3.96 -0.13
N GLN A 210 17.17 -4.72 0.96
CA GLN A 210 17.68 -6.09 0.97
C GLN A 210 16.58 -7.10 1.22
N LEU A 211 16.69 -8.24 0.54
CA LEU A 211 15.92 -9.42 0.85
C LEU A 211 16.55 -10.16 2.04
N ALA A 212 15.73 -10.82 2.84
CA ALA A 212 16.19 -11.77 3.85
C ALA A 212 17.01 -12.89 3.18
N ALA A 213 18.05 -13.34 3.88
CA ALA A 213 18.94 -14.42 3.44
C ALA A 213 18.29 -15.81 3.58
#